data_AF-A0A9P0NZ86-F1
#
_entry.id   AF-A0A9P0NZ86-F1
#
_cell.length_a   1.000
_cell.length_b   1.000
_cell.length_c   1.000
_cell.angle_alpha   90.00
_cell.angle_beta   90.00
_cell.angle_gamma   90.00
#
_symmetry.space_group_name_H-M   'P 1'
#
loop_
_entity.id
_entity.type
_entity.pdbx_description
1 polymer ?
#
loop_
_entity_poly.entity_id
_entity_poly.type
_entity_poly.pdbx_seq_one_letter_code
_entity_poly.pdbx_strand_id
1 'polypeptide(L)' 'MTLETIPKDLRGLRACLVCSLIKSFEQFEYEGCDNCDEFLRMKNNRDHVYDCTSSNFDG' A
#
# COMPACT_ATOMS: atom_id res chain seq x y z
N MET A 1 14.84 6.51 -0.75
CA MET A 1 13.93 5.96 -1.77
C MET A 1 14.48 4.61 -2.19
N THR A 2 13.92 3.53 -1.67
CA THR A 2 14.31 2.16 -2.02
C THR A 2 13.52 1.74 -3.26
N LEU A 3 14.11 0.89 -4.11
CA LEU A 3 13.44 0.36 -5.31
C LEU A 3 12.18 -0.44 -4.95
N GLU A 4 12.09 -0.93 -3.72
CA GLU A 4 10.98 -1.71 -3.15
C GLU A 4 9.69 -0.89 -3.05
N THR A 5 9.77 0.44 -2.93
CA THR A 5 8.61 1.33 -2.86
C THR A 5 7.85 1.43 -4.20
N ILE A 6 8.51 1.12 -5.33
CA ILE A 6 7.94 1.25 -6.67
C ILE A 6 7.06 0.03 -6.99
N PRO A 7 5.84 0.21 -7.53
CA PRO A 7 5.00 -0.91 -7.93
C PRO A 7 5.71 -1.86 -8.91
N LYS A 8 5.75 -3.15 -8.58
CA LYS A 8 6.41 -4.17 -9.43
C LYS A 8 5.68 -4.39 -10.75
N ASP A 9 4.36 -4.26 -10.74
CA ASP A 9 3.50 -4.22 -11.92
C ASP A 9 2.28 -3.31 -11.67
N LEU A 10 1.44 -3.13 -12.69
CA LEU A 10 0.27 -2.25 -12.64
C LEU A 10 -1.02 -2.97 -12.20
N ARG A 11 -0.95 -4.24 -11.78
CA ARG A 11 -2.12 -4.99 -11.33
C ARG A 11 -2.30 -4.84 -9.82
N GLY A 12 -3.57 -4.73 -9.41
CA GLY A 12 -3.91 -4.64 -7.99
C GLY A 12 -3.30 -3.42 -7.30
N LEU A 13 -3.06 -2.33 -8.03
CA LEU A 13 -2.60 -1.07 -7.46
C LEU A 13 -3.64 -0.49 -6.50
N ARG A 14 -3.13 0.08 -5.41
CA ARG A 14 -3.94 0.73 -4.39
C ARG A 14 -3.24 1.99 -3.90
N ALA A 15 -4.03 2.97 -3.49
CA ALA A 15 -3.55 4.19 -2.86
C ALA A 15 -3.77 4.13 -1.36
N CYS A 16 -2.73 4.39 -0.57
CA CYS A 16 -2.87 4.58 0.87
C CYS A 16 -3.79 5.76 1.16
N LEU A 17 -4.85 5.56 1.96
CA LEU A 17 -5.82 6.60 2.28
C LEU A 17 -5.25 7.74 3.14
N VAL A 18 -4.08 7.53 3.77
CA VAL A 18 -3.45 8.52 4.65
C VAL A 18 -2.41 9.36 3.92
N CYS A 19 -1.51 8.74 3.15
CA CYS A 19 -0.37 9.44 2.53
C CYS A 19 -0.37 9.42 1.00
N SER A 20 -1.39 8.81 0.36
CA SER A 20 -1.53 8.68 -1.09
C SER A 20 -0.43 7.87 -1.80
N LEU A 21 0.44 7.17 -1.07
CA LEU A 21 1.44 6.26 -1.67
C LEU A 21 0.73 5.19 -2.49
N ILE A 22 1.22 4.96 -3.72
CA ILE A 22 0.72 3.91 -4.62
C ILE A 22 1.66 2.71 -4.57
N LYS A 23 1.11 1.53 -4.25
CA LYS A 23 1.78 0.22 -4.29
C LYS A 23 0.79 -0.85 -4.76
N SER A 24 1.28 -2.03 -5.13
CA SER A 24 0.39 -3.19 -5.29
C SER A 24 -0.16 -3.64 -3.93
N PHE A 25 -1.31 -4.32 -3.94
CA PHE A 25 -1.88 -4.95 -2.75
C PHE A 25 -0.85 -5.83 -2.02
N GLU A 26 -0.14 -6.68 -2.77
CA GLU A 26 0.87 -7.59 -2.21
C GLU A 26 2.05 -6.84 -1.56
N GLN A 27 2.46 -5.69 -2.11
CA GLN A 27 3.49 -4.87 -1.49
C GLN A 27 3.01 -4.24 -0.18
N PHE A 28 1.76 -3.79 -0.09
CA PHE A 28 1.20 -3.35 1.19
C PHE A 28 1.07 -4.49 2.19
N GLU A 29 0.67 -5.68 1.75
CA GLU A 29 0.58 -6.85 2.62
C GLU A 29 1.96 -7.30 3.12
N TYR A 30 2.98 -7.28 2.28
CA TYR A 30 4.33 -7.77 2.63
C TYR A 30 5.17 -6.73 3.38
N GLU A 31 5.15 -5.47 2.92
CA GLU A 31 6.04 -4.41 3.38
C GLU A 31 5.33 -3.30 4.15
N GLY A 32 4.00 -3.27 4.11
CA GLY A 32 3.23 -2.15 4.62
C GLY A 32 3.41 -0.87 3.79
N CYS A 33 2.84 0.21 4.31
CA CYS A 33 3.04 1.56 3.80
C CYS A 33 4.32 2.19 4.35
N ASP A 34 5.25 2.61 3.48
CA ASP A 34 6.54 3.20 3.88
C ASP A 34 6.40 4.43 4.78
N ASN A 35 5.27 5.13 4.67
CA ASN A 35 5.02 6.38 5.38
C ASN A 35 4.13 6.21 6.63
N CYS A 36 3.40 5.08 6.74
CA CYS A 36 2.28 4.98 7.68
C CYS A 36 2.17 3.64 8.41
N ASP A 37 2.96 2.62 8.04
CA ASP A 37 2.83 1.28 8.59
C ASP A 37 3.07 1.22 10.11
N GLU A 38 3.86 2.15 10.65
CA GLU A 38 4.10 2.28 12.09
C GLU A 38 2.79 2.32 12.92
N PHE A 39 1.74 2.95 12.37
CA PHE A 39 0.43 3.03 13.02
C PHE A 39 -0.70 2.28 12.28
N LEU A 40 -0.59 2.07 10.96
CA LEU A 40 -1.62 1.33 10.19
C LEU A 40 -1.45 -0.19 10.27
N ARG A 41 -0.23 -0.69 10.52
CA ARG A 41 0.07 -2.12 10.75
C ARG A 41 -0.53 -3.04 9.66
N MET A 42 -0.21 -2.75 8.41
CA MET A 42 -0.72 -3.49 7.25
C MET A 42 0.05 -4.78 6.98
N LYS A 43 1.30 -4.88 7.45
CA LYS A 43 2.16 -6.06 7.26
C LYS A 43 1.49 -7.34 7.75
N ASN A 44 1.42 -8.34 6.89
CA ASN A 44 0.77 -9.64 7.10
C ASN A 44 -0.71 -9.53 7.51
N ASN A 45 -1.36 -8.40 7.23
CA ASN A 45 -2.75 -8.14 7.60
C ASN A 45 -3.53 -7.60 6.40
N ARG A 46 -4.10 -8.52 5.62
CA ARG A 46 -4.88 -8.23 4.41
C ARG A 46 -6.08 -7.33 4.68
N ASP A 47 -6.76 -7.54 5.80
CA ASP A 47 -7.95 -6.76 6.17
C ASP A 47 -7.57 -5.29 6.37
N HIS A 48 -6.46 -5.02 7.06
CA HIS A 48 -5.95 -3.66 7.21
C HIS A 48 -5.53 -3.04 5.87
N VAL A 49 -4.97 -3.82 4.94
CA VAL A 49 -4.68 -3.32 3.59
C VAL A 49 -5.97 -2.89 2.91
N TYR A 50 -7.03 -3.68 2.97
CA TYR A 50 -8.33 -3.30 2.39
C TYR A 50 -8.93 -2.07 3.04
N ASP A 51 -8.88 -1.96 4.37
CA ASP A 51 -9.47 -0.85 5.13
C ASP A 51 -8.70 0.47 4.96
N CYS A 52 -7.39 0.41 4.80
CA CYS A 52 -6.52 1.58 4.80
C CYS A 52 -6.06 2.02 3.40
N THR A 53 -6.49 1.32 2.35
CA THR A 53 -6.12 1.65 0.96
C THR A 53 -7.30 1.55 0.00
N SER A 54 -7.28 2.32 -1.09
CA SER A 54 -8.32 2.30 -2.12
C SER A 54 -7.78 1.84 -3.47
N SER A 55 -8.51 1.00 -4.20
CA SER A 55 -8.25 0.70 -5.62
C SER A 55 -8.80 1.78 -6.57
N ASN A 56 -9.64 2.68 -6.06
CA ASN A 56 -10.15 3.84 -6.78
C ASN A 56 -9.30 5.05 -6.41
N PHE A 57 -8.39 5.43 -7.30
CA PHE A 57 -7.60 6.65 -7.24
C PHE A 57 -7.43 7.18 -8.67
N ASP A 58 -7.23 8.49 -8.79
CA ASP A 58 -6.92 9.17 -10.04
C ASP A 58 -5.54 9.86 -9.90
N GLY A 59 -4.80 9.93 -10.99
CA GLY A 59 -3.45 10.50 -11.07
C GLY A 59 -3.35 11.69 -12.00
#